data_AF-A0A849MIY4-F1
#
_entry.id   AF-A0A849MIY4-F1
#
_cell.length_a   1.000
_cell.length_b   1.000
_cell.length_c   1.000
_cell.angle_alpha   90.00
_cell.angle_beta   90.00
_cell.angle_gamma   90.00
#
_symmetry.space_group_name_H-M   'P 1'
#
loop_
_entity.id
_entity.type
_entity.pdbx_description
1 polymer ?
#
loop_
_entity_poly.entity_id
_entity_poly.type
_entity_poly.pdbx_seq_one_letter_code
_entity_poly.pdbx_strand_id
1 'polypeptide(L)'
;MRIILILAFSLTTVVVEARMYQWVEPGVETTQLSGKPPAWYRSATGGPRVFVFDNGRLIDDTAVEVDEEIRQRMRQEAFVLGEEDRQKAKEKMAKAQEMKQQFKKKSADTDEELDNENINQRESVVELITDALFPDDKTEENKDEEATGKDMDELRAIIADWEAAQTESAKQALE
;
A
#
# COMPACT_ATOMS: atom_id res chain seq x y z
N MET A 1 -18.81 4.32 20.55
CA MET A 1 -18.99 4.58 19.10
C MET A 1 -17.89 5.46 18.48
N ARG A 2 -17.43 6.54 19.13
CA ARG A 2 -16.37 7.42 18.57
C ARG A 2 -15.05 6.70 18.23
N ILE A 3 -14.59 5.79 19.09
CA ILE A 3 -13.36 5.01 18.85
C ILE A 3 -13.50 4.07 17.63
N ILE A 4 -14.68 3.47 17.44
CA ILE A 4 -14.96 2.59 16.29
C ILE A 4 -14.96 3.38 14.98
N LEU A 5 -15.45 4.63 14.99
CA LEU A 5 -15.41 5.51 13.82
C LEU A 5 -13.99 5.96 13.46
N ILE A 6 -13.14 6.24 14.46
CA ILE A 6 -11.74 6.61 14.23
C ILE A 6 -10.94 5.41 13.69
N LEU A 7 -11.18 4.22 14.24
CA LEU A 7 -10.57 2.98 13.76
C LEU A 7 -11.04 2.66 12.33
N ALA A 8 -12.32 2.83 12.01
CA ALA A 8 -12.84 2.61 10.66
C ALA A 8 -12.25 3.59 9.62
N PHE A 9 -11.94 4.83 10.04
CA PHE A 9 -11.35 5.83 9.15
C PHE A 9 -9.88 5.54 8.82
N SER A 10 -9.10 5.04 9.78
CA SER A 10 -7.67 4.75 9.56
C SER A 10 -7.42 3.57 8.61
N LEU A 11 -8.39 2.65 8.45
CA LEU A 11 -8.27 1.52 7.52
C LEU A 11 -8.51 1.86 6.05
N THR A 12 -8.83 3.13 5.71
CA THR A 12 -9.17 3.52 4.33
C THR A 12 -8.08 4.31 3.60
N THR A 13 -6.86 4.36 4.13
CA THR A 13 -5.72 4.95 3.41
C THR A 13 -5.31 4.04 2.24
N VAL A 14 -5.98 4.23 1.11
CA VAL A 14 -5.57 3.62 -0.16
C VAL A 14 -4.20 4.19 -0.49
N VAL A 15 -3.17 3.35 -0.48
CA VAL A 15 -1.85 3.73 -0.97
C VAL A 15 -2.05 4.06 -2.45
N VAL A 16 -2.03 5.34 -2.78
CA VAL A 16 -2.05 5.80 -4.17
C VAL A 16 -0.70 5.41 -4.75
N GLU A 17 -0.69 4.24 -5.38
CA GLU A 17 0.40 3.66 -6.13
C GLU A 17 0.68 4.54 -7.36
N ALA A 18 1.57 5.53 -7.17
CA ALA A 18 1.92 6.53 -8.16
C ALA A 18 3.38 6.37 -8.62
N ARG A 19 3.58 6.48 -9.94
CA ARG A 19 4.92 6.53 -10.52
C ARG A 19 5.61 7.85 -10.18
N MET A 20 6.85 7.78 -9.69
CA MET A 20 7.67 8.93 -9.35
C MET A 20 8.98 8.91 -10.12
N TYR A 21 9.49 10.10 -10.42
CA TYR A 21 10.75 10.35 -11.11
C TYR A 21 11.65 11.16 -10.19
N GLN A 22 12.86 10.66 -9.94
CA GLN A 22 13.88 11.32 -9.13
C GLN A 22 15.11 11.59 -10.00
N TRP A 23 15.67 12.80 -9.93
CA TRP A 23 16.93 13.13 -10.60
C TRP A 23 17.70 14.18 -9.80
N VAL A 24 18.98 14.33 -10.11
CA VAL A 24 19.81 15.41 -9.55
C VAL A 24 19.82 16.58 -10.53
N GLU A 25 19.50 17.78 -10.05
CA GLU A 25 19.54 18.98 -10.87
C GLU A 25 20.98 19.46 -11.09
N PRO A 26 21.45 19.50 -12.36
CA PRO A 26 22.81 19.91 -12.65
C PRO A 26 23.00 21.39 -12.30
N GLY A 27 23.98 21.67 -11.44
CA GLY A 27 24.35 23.03 -11.02
C GLY A 27 23.97 23.39 -9.59
N VAL A 28 23.01 22.69 -8.98
CA VAL A 28 22.61 22.91 -7.57
C VAL A 28 22.82 21.66 -6.71
N GLU A 29 23.07 20.50 -7.33
CA GLU A 29 23.23 19.20 -6.66
C GLU A 29 22.04 18.78 -5.79
N THR A 30 20.89 19.44 -5.98
CA THR A 30 19.66 19.12 -5.28
C THR A 30 18.95 17.97 -5.97
N THR A 31 18.45 17.03 -5.17
CA THR A 31 17.57 15.97 -5.66
C THR A 31 16.18 16.54 -5.89
N GLN A 32 15.65 16.35 -7.09
CA GLN A 32 14.28 16.68 -7.46
C GLN A 32 13.43 15.42 -7.51
N LEU A 33 12.14 15.56 -7.19
CA LEU A 33 11.15 14.48 -7.23
C LEU A 33 9.86 14.98 -7.88
N SER A 34 9.34 14.22 -8.84
CA SER A 34 8.12 14.59 -9.57
C SER A 34 7.29 13.36 -9.93
N GLY A 35 5.96 13.48 -9.94
CA GLY A 35 5.06 12.47 -10.50
C GLY A 35 4.98 12.50 -12.04
N LYS A 36 5.56 13.52 -12.67
CA LYS A 36 5.64 13.67 -14.13
C LYS A 36 7.09 13.50 -14.60
N PRO A 37 7.31 12.82 -15.74
CA PRO A 37 8.65 12.66 -16.27
C PRO A 37 9.25 14.02 -16.67
N PRO A 38 10.56 14.24 -16.43
CA PRO A 38 11.28 15.37 -17.00
C PRO A 38 11.22 15.35 -18.54
N ALA A 39 11.25 16.53 -19.16
CA ALA A 39 11.12 16.65 -20.61
C ALA A 39 12.19 15.85 -21.39
N TRP A 40 13.39 15.70 -20.81
CA TRP A 40 14.51 14.99 -21.41
C TRP A 40 14.50 13.47 -21.19
N TYR A 41 13.70 12.94 -20.26
CA TYR A 41 13.70 11.52 -19.88
C TYR A 41 13.49 10.57 -21.07
N ARG A 42 12.77 11.01 -22.11
CA ARG A 42 12.55 10.26 -23.36
C ARG A 42 13.08 10.97 -24.60
N SER A 43 13.94 11.97 -24.42
CA SER A 43 14.55 12.68 -25.53
C SER A 43 15.73 11.91 -26.09
N ALA A 44 16.00 12.04 -27.39
CA ALA A 44 17.16 11.43 -28.03
C ALA A 44 18.50 12.02 -27.56
N THR A 45 18.47 13.26 -27.09
CA THR A 45 19.66 14.02 -26.67
C THR A 45 20.18 13.59 -25.29
N GLY A 46 19.43 12.76 -24.56
CA GLY A 46 19.76 12.38 -23.19
C GLY A 46 19.65 13.54 -22.20
N GLY A 47 19.71 13.24 -20.91
CA GLY A 47 19.74 14.23 -19.85
C GLY A 47 20.32 13.65 -18.57
N PRO A 48 20.21 14.36 -17.43
CA PRO A 48 20.63 13.85 -16.13
C PRO A 48 20.02 12.47 -15.82
N ARG A 49 20.75 11.65 -15.06
CA ARG A 49 20.27 10.34 -14.57
C ARG A 49 18.92 10.50 -13.89
N VAL A 50 17.95 9.67 -14.28
CA VAL A 50 16.62 9.62 -13.69
C VAL A 50 16.39 8.23 -13.12
N PHE A 51 15.95 8.17 -11.86
CA PHE A 51 15.39 6.98 -11.24
C PHE A 51 13.86 7.03 -11.34
N VAL A 52 13.25 5.94 -11.81
CA VAL A 52 11.80 5.83 -11.90
C VAL A 52 11.33 4.79 -10.89
N PHE A 53 10.47 5.23 -9.98
CA PHE A 53 9.84 4.37 -9.00
C PHE A 53 8.39 4.14 -9.40
N ASP A 54 7.94 2.90 -9.29
CA ASP A 54 6.54 2.50 -9.46
C ASP A 54 6.19 1.59 -8.28
N ASN A 55 5.16 1.92 -7.53
CA ASN A 55 4.69 1.14 -6.37
C ASN A 55 5.79 0.86 -5.34
N GLY A 56 6.63 1.86 -5.06
CA GLY A 56 7.76 1.76 -4.12
C GLY A 56 8.93 0.91 -4.63
N ARG A 57 8.90 0.45 -5.89
CA ARG A 57 9.99 -0.32 -6.52
C ARG A 57 10.69 0.54 -7.55
N LEU A 58 12.03 0.47 -7.60
CA LEU A 58 12.79 1.06 -8.68
C LEU A 58 12.57 0.23 -9.96
N ILE A 59 11.98 0.83 -10.99
CA ILE A 59 11.66 0.18 -12.26
C ILE A 59 12.56 0.60 -13.41
N ASP A 60 13.23 1.75 -13.31
CA ASP A 60 14.13 2.24 -14.34
C ASP A 60 15.21 3.14 -13.75
N ASP A 61 16.39 3.05 -14.34
CA ASP A 61 17.59 3.80 -13.98
C ASP A 61 18.34 4.14 -15.26
N THR A 62 18.25 5.40 -15.67
CA THR A 62 18.80 5.82 -16.97
C THR A 62 20.33 5.88 -17.01
N ALA A 63 21.05 5.64 -15.90
CA ALA A 63 22.51 5.48 -15.95
C ALA A 63 22.95 4.07 -16.36
N VAL A 64 22.04 3.09 -16.27
CA VAL A 64 22.37 1.73 -16.69
C VAL A 64 22.19 1.63 -18.19
N GLU A 65 23.29 1.71 -18.92
CA GLU A 65 23.31 1.39 -20.34
C GLU A 65 23.12 -0.13 -20.51
N VAL A 66 21.91 -0.53 -20.91
CA VAL A 66 21.61 -1.92 -21.27
C VAL A 66 21.74 -2.07 -22.77
N ASP A 67 22.52 -3.05 -23.21
CA ASP A 67 22.66 -3.41 -24.61
C ASP A 67 21.29 -3.74 -25.26
N GLU A 68 21.12 -3.40 -26.53
CA GLU A 68 19.82 -3.52 -27.21
C GLU A 68 19.34 -4.97 -27.27
N GLU A 69 20.24 -5.94 -27.40
CA GLU A 69 19.89 -7.36 -27.39
C GLU A 69 19.29 -7.79 -26.03
N ILE A 70 19.92 -7.37 -24.93
CA ILE A 70 19.44 -7.62 -23.58
C ILE A 70 18.10 -6.92 -23.34
N ARG A 71 17.96 -5.67 -23.83
CA ARG A 71 16.73 -4.89 -23.74
C ARG A 71 15.57 -5.57 -24.46
N GLN A 72 15.81 -6.13 -25.65
CA GLN A 72 14.79 -6.87 -26.39
C GLN A 72 14.40 -8.16 -25.67
N ARG A 73 15.36 -8.91 -25.14
CA ARG A 73 15.08 -10.11 -24.34
C ARG A 73 14.23 -9.79 -23.10
N MET A 74 14.61 -8.78 -22.32
CA MET A 74 13.85 -8.35 -21.13
C MET A 74 12.42 -7.91 -21.48
N ARG A 75 12.22 -7.22 -22.61
CA ARG A 75 10.87 -6.87 -23.10
C ARG A 75 10.06 -8.13 -23.41
N GLN A 76 10.65 -9.10 -24.10
CA GLN A 76 9.96 -10.35 -24.44
C GLN A 76 9.57 -11.11 -23.16
N GLU A 77 10.47 -11.22 -22.19
CA GLU A 77 10.20 -11.84 -20.89
C GLU A 77 9.07 -11.12 -20.14
N ALA A 78 9.06 -9.79 -20.15
CA ALA A 78 7.99 -8.99 -19.53
C ALA A 78 6.62 -9.23 -20.19
N PHE A 79 6.56 -9.44 -21.50
CA PHE A 79 5.31 -9.79 -22.18
C PHE A 79 4.80 -11.18 -21.78
N VAL A 80 5.69 -12.17 -21.72
CA VAL A 80 5.33 -13.54 -21.31
C VAL A 80 4.77 -13.54 -19.88
N LEU A 81 5.46 -12.88 -18.96
CA LEU A 81 5.01 -12.77 -17.57
C LEU A 81 3.64 -12.07 -17.47
N GLY A 82 3.43 -11.00 -18.22
CA GLY A 82 2.15 -10.29 -18.26
C GLY A 82 1.00 -11.14 -18.81
N GLU A 83 1.26 -12.02 -19.76
CA GLU A 83 0.25 -12.96 -20.26
C GLU A 83 -0.12 -14.02 -19.23
N GLU A 84 0.86 -14.59 -18.53
CA GLU A 84 0.64 -15.56 -17.45
C GLU A 84 -0.20 -14.95 -16.32
N ASP A 85 0.13 -13.73 -15.89
CA ASP A 85 -0.59 -13.04 -14.83
C ASP A 85 -2.03 -12.75 -15.25
N ARG A 86 -2.25 -12.38 -16.52
CA ARG A 86 -3.60 -12.19 -17.06
C ARG A 86 -4.40 -13.49 -17.07
N GLN A 87 -3.78 -14.62 -17.39
CA GLN A 87 -4.43 -15.94 -17.34
C GLN A 87 -4.81 -16.30 -15.90
N LYS A 88 -3.86 -16.19 -14.96
CA LYS A 88 -4.10 -16.43 -13.53
C LYS A 88 -5.22 -15.54 -12.97
N ALA A 89 -5.28 -14.27 -13.39
CA ALA A 89 -6.35 -13.36 -12.99
C ALA A 89 -7.72 -13.80 -13.51
N LYS A 90 -7.80 -14.25 -14.78
CA LYS A 90 -9.03 -14.78 -15.37
C LYS A 90 -9.53 -16.04 -14.66
N GLU A 91 -8.62 -16.97 -14.36
CA GLU A 91 -8.96 -18.20 -13.63
C GLU A 91 -9.50 -17.91 -12.23
N LYS A 92 -8.83 -17.02 -11.49
CA LYS A 92 -9.29 -16.56 -10.17
C LYS A 92 -10.67 -15.93 -10.26
N MET A 93 -10.93 -15.12 -11.29
CA MET A 93 -12.22 -14.48 -11.50
C MET A 93 -13.32 -15.50 -11.83
N ALA A 94 -13.04 -16.48 -12.70
CA ALA A 94 -13.98 -17.56 -13.02
C ALA A 94 -14.33 -18.39 -11.77
N LYS A 95 -13.33 -18.79 -10.99
CA LYS A 95 -13.52 -19.54 -9.75
C LYS A 95 -14.32 -18.74 -8.71
N ALA A 96 -14.07 -17.42 -8.61
CA ALA A 96 -14.84 -16.55 -7.74
C ALA A 96 -16.30 -16.41 -8.19
N GLN A 97 -16.58 -16.41 -9.49
CA GLN A 97 -17.94 -16.41 -10.03
C GLN A 97 -18.66 -17.73 -9.75
N GLU A 98 -18.00 -18.87 -9.93
CA GLU A 98 -18.56 -20.19 -9.61
C GLU A 98 -18.91 -20.32 -8.14
N MET A 99 -18.01 -19.91 -7.24
CA MET A 99 -18.28 -19.87 -5.80
C MET A 99 -19.50 -18.98 -5.50
N LYS A 100 -19.58 -17.77 -6.07
CA LYS A 100 -20.75 -16.90 -5.90
C LYS A 100 -22.06 -17.54 -6.35
N GLN A 101 -22.05 -18.31 -7.44
CA GLN A 101 -23.24 -19.03 -7.90
C GLN A 101 -23.64 -20.16 -6.95
N GLN A 102 -22.67 -20.90 -6.41
CA GLN A 102 -22.94 -21.96 -5.43
C GLN A 102 -23.54 -21.38 -4.13
N PHE A 103 -23.02 -20.25 -3.64
CA PHE A 103 -23.59 -19.57 -2.48
C PHE A 103 -25.03 -19.10 -2.72
N LYS A 104 -25.31 -18.51 -3.90
CA LYS A 104 -26.68 -18.09 -4.25
C LYS A 104 -27.67 -19.25 -4.35
N LYS A 105 -27.25 -20.40 -4.89
CA LYS A 105 -28.10 -21.60 -4.93
C LYS A 105 -28.37 -22.15 -3.54
N LYS A 106 -27.34 -22.22 -2.70
CA LYS A 106 -27.48 -22.71 -1.32
C LYS A 106 -28.36 -21.81 -0.46
N SER A 107 -28.30 -20.48 -0.64
CA SER A 107 -29.21 -19.56 0.03
C SER A 107 -30.64 -19.67 -0.49
N ALA A 108 -30.83 -19.85 -1.80
CA ALA A 108 -32.16 -20.05 -2.38
C ALA A 108 -32.83 -21.34 -1.87
N ASP A 109 -32.08 -22.43 -1.68
CA ASP A 109 -32.60 -23.67 -1.06
C ASP A 109 -32.82 -23.55 0.47
N THR A 110 -32.25 -22.54 1.13
CA THR A 110 -32.43 -22.31 2.58
C THR A 110 -33.58 -21.35 2.87
N ASP A 111 -34.05 -20.59 1.88
CA ASP A 111 -35.15 -19.63 2.02
C ASP A 111 -36.54 -20.22 1.68
N GLU A 112 -36.64 -21.47 1.20
CA GLU A 112 -37.94 -22.16 1.02
C GLU A 112 -38.51 -22.80 2.32
N GLU A 113 -37.81 -22.69 3.46
CA GLU A 113 -38.27 -23.24 4.76
C GLU A 113 -38.41 -22.18 5.88
N LEU A 114 -38.58 -20.90 5.54
CA LEU A 114 -38.88 -19.84 6.52
C LEU A 114 -39.96 -18.86 6.04
N ASP A 115 -41.04 -19.37 5.44
CA ASP A 115 -42.27 -18.60 5.19
C ASP A 115 -43.47 -19.25 5.90
N ASN A 116 -43.40 -19.30 7.23
CA ASN A 116 -44.58 -19.31 8.09
C ASN A 116 -44.19 -19.02 9.54
N GLU A 117 -44.12 -17.73 9.89
CA GLU A 117 -44.97 -17.12 10.92
C GLU A 117 -44.39 -15.77 11.38
N ASN A 118 -45.32 -14.81 11.51
CA ASN A 118 -45.27 -13.68 12.42
C ASN A 118 -44.65 -12.36 11.94
N ILE A 119 -45.32 -11.75 10.96
CA ILE A 119 -45.28 -10.29 10.78
C ILE A 119 -46.36 -9.68 11.67
N ASN A 120 -46.00 -9.31 12.90
CA ASN A 120 -46.69 -8.23 13.60
C ASN A 120 -45.77 -7.59 14.65
N GLN A 121 -45.79 -6.26 14.68
CA GLN A 121 -45.09 -5.34 15.61
C GLN A 121 -43.66 -4.92 15.23
N ARG A 122 -43.53 -3.78 14.53
CA ARG A 122 -43.18 -2.48 15.15
C ARG A 122 -43.00 -1.40 14.09
N GLU A 123 -44.03 -0.58 13.93
CA GLU A 123 -43.90 0.80 13.47
C GLU A 123 -43.26 1.68 14.56
N SER A 124 -42.75 2.84 14.12
CA SER A 124 -42.40 4.04 14.90
C SER A 124 -41.12 3.97 15.74
N VAL A 125 -40.04 4.62 15.27
CA VAL A 125 -39.50 5.88 15.84
C VAL A 125 -38.58 6.54 14.80
N VAL A 126 -39.12 7.46 14.01
CA VAL A 126 -38.35 8.51 13.32
C VAL A 126 -38.79 9.82 13.97
N GLU A 127 -38.05 10.26 14.99
CA GLU A 127 -37.93 11.65 15.46
C GLU A 127 -37.22 11.65 16.81
N LEU A 128 -35.91 11.92 16.83
CA LEU A 128 -35.21 12.65 17.90
C LEU A 128 -33.75 12.88 17.48
N ILE A 129 -33.55 13.67 16.42
CA ILE A 129 -32.23 14.22 16.05
C ILE A 129 -32.38 15.72 15.93
N THR A 130 -32.34 16.44 17.05
CA THR A 130 -31.97 17.86 17.18
C THR A 130 -32.10 18.24 18.66
N ASP A 131 -30.99 18.25 19.40
CA ASP A 131 -30.72 19.15 20.57
C ASP A 131 -29.65 18.63 21.55
N ALA A 132 -28.53 18.10 21.05
CA ALA A 132 -27.37 17.85 21.91
C ALA A 132 -26.04 18.26 21.25
N LEU A 133 -26.10 19.29 20.41
CA LEU A 133 -24.92 20.09 20.06
C LEU A 133 -24.65 21.00 21.27
N PHE A 134 -23.48 20.82 21.89
CA PHE A 134 -22.92 21.54 23.04
C PHE A 134 -23.32 20.99 24.42
N PRO A 135 -22.37 20.29 25.08
CA PRO A 135 -21.83 20.90 26.29
C PRO A 135 -20.29 20.87 26.35
N ASP A 136 -19.80 22.04 26.77
CA ASP A 136 -18.52 22.46 27.34
C ASP A 136 -17.42 21.43 27.66
N ASP A 137 -16.25 21.76 27.11
CA ASP A 137 -14.97 21.90 27.79
C ASP A 137 -14.89 21.36 29.24
N LYS A 138 -14.33 20.15 29.37
CA LYS A 138 -13.52 19.78 30.53
C LYS A 138 -12.30 18.98 30.08
N THR A 139 -11.19 19.68 30.15
CA THR A 139 -9.82 19.17 30.25
C THR A 139 -9.73 18.11 31.36
N GLU A 140 -9.28 16.90 31.04
CA GLU A 140 -8.65 15.98 32.01
C GLU A 140 -7.41 15.35 31.38
N GLU A 141 -6.25 15.74 31.91
CA GLU A 141 -4.99 15.02 31.83
C GLU A 141 -5.19 13.58 32.33
N ASN A 142 -4.66 12.59 31.61
CA ASN A 142 -4.29 11.34 32.26
C ASN A 142 -2.94 10.83 31.76
N LYS A 143 -2.12 10.57 32.78
CA LYS A 143 -0.77 10.01 32.82
C LYS A 143 -0.70 8.67 32.12
N ASP A 144 0.32 8.48 31.27
CA ASP A 144 0.89 7.18 30.94
C ASP A 144 2.38 7.38 30.54
N GLU A 145 3.23 7.64 31.54
CA GLU A 145 4.69 7.65 31.41
C GLU A 145 5.28 6.52 32.25
N GLU A 146 5.18 5.25 31.84
CA GLU A 146 6.03 4.20 32.45
C GLU A 146 6.19 2.89 31.65
N ALA A 147 5.93 2.88 30.33
CA ALA A 147 6.06 1.67 29.51
C ALA A 147 7.11 1.75 28.37
N THR A 148 7.78 2.88 28.17
CA THR A 148 8.64 3.14 26.99
C THR A 148 10.14 2.84 27.18
N GLY A 149 10.60 2.55 28.40
CA GLY A 149 12.02 2.41 28.69
C GLY A 149 12.64 1.09 28.21
N LYS A 150 11.97 -0.05 28.46
CA LYS A 150 12.52 -1.38 28.13
C LYS A 150 12.58 -1.64 26.62
N ASP A 151 11.61 -1.14 25.88
CA ASP A 151 11.52 -1.31 24.42
C ASP A 151 12.64 -0.53 23.68
N MET A 152 13.04 0.63 24.23
CA MET A 152 14.12 1.44 23.67
C MET A 152 15.51 0.83 23.86
N ASP A 153 15.75 0.14 24.97
CA ASP A 153 17.03 -0.52 25.22
C ASP A 153 17.20 -1.77 24.34
N GLU A 154 16.11 -2.52 24.08
CA GLU A 154 16.11 -3.63 23.13
C GLU A 154 16.39 -3.14 21.69
N LEU A 155 15.77 -2.04 21.27
CA LEU A 155 16.03 -1.44 19.96
C LEU A 155 17.49 -0.97 19.81
N ARG A 156 18.08 -0.40 20.86
CA ARG A 156 19.50 0.03 20.85
C ARG A 156 20.47 -1.15 20.74
N ALA A 157 20.16 -2.28 21.39
CA ALA A 157 20.98 -3.48 21.29
C ALA A 157 20.98 -4.05 19.87
N ILE A 158 19.81 -4.12 19.23
CA ILE A 158 19.67 -4.62 17.85
C ILE A 158 20.43 -3.74 16.86
N ILE A 159 20.39 -2.41 17.03
CA ILE A 159 21.13 -1.47 16.16
C ILE A 159 22.63 -1.67 16.32
N ALA A 160 23.14 -1.81 17.55
CA ALA A 160 24.56 -2.01 17.81
C ALA A 160 25.10 -3.32 17.21
N ASP A 161 24.35 -4.42 17.32
CA ASP A 161 24.72 -5.71 16.73
C ASP A 161 24.77 -5.64 15.20
N TRP A 162 23.82 -4.91 14.59
CA TRP A 162 23.79 -4.73 13.14
C TRP A 162 24.97 -3.88 12.63
N GLU A 163 25.31 -2.79 13.31
CA GLU A 163 26.47 -1.94 12.96
C GLU A 163 27.81 -2.69 13.08
N ALA A 164 27.95 -3.56 14.08
CA ALA A 164 29.12 -4.40 14.25
C ALA A 164 29.28 -5.39 13.09
N ALA A 165 28.19 -6.08 12.71
CA ALA A 165 28.19 -7.01 11.59
C ALA A 165 28.52 -6.32 10.25
N GLN A 166 27.99 -5.12 10.04
CA GLN A 166 28.28 -4.33 8.84
C GLN A 166 29.76 -3.90 8.78
N THR A 167 30.33 -3.50 9.91
CA THR A 167 31.74 -3.09 10.01
C THR A 167 32.68 -4.27 9.77
N GLU A 168 32.35 -5.45 10.27
CA GLU A 168 33.15 -6.66 10.06
C GLU A 168 33.10 -7.12 8.59
N SER A 169 31.92 -7.08 7.96
CA SER A 169 31.77 -7.37 6.53
C SER A 169 32.58 -6.38 5.67
N ALA A 170 32.58 -5.10 6.02
CA ALA A 170 33.37 -4.09 5.31
C ALA A 170 34.89 -4.30 5.45
N LYS A 171 35.36 -4.78 6.61
CA LYS A 171 36.78 -5.13 6.81
C LYS A 171 37.18 -6.37 6.01
N GLN A 172 36.35 -7.41 6.00
CA GLN A 172 36.60 -8.63 5.22
C GLN A 172 36.60 -8.36 3.70
N ALA A 173 35.85 -7.37 3.23
CA ALA A 173 35.84 -6.97 1.83
C ALA A 173 37.09 -6.18 1.39
N LEU A 174 37.93 -5.74 2.33
CA LEU A 174 39.14 -4.95 2.07
C LEU A 174 40.44 -5.78 2.16
N GLU A 175 40.38 -7.04 2.63
CA GLU A 175 41.47 -8.04 2.57
C GLU A 175 41.40 -8.87 1.28
#